data_AF-A0A7C6D0C9-F1
#
_entry.id   AF-A0A7C6D0C9-F1
#
_cell.length_a   1.000
_cell.length_b   1.000
_cell.length_c   1.000
_cell.angle_alpha   90.00
_cell.angle_beta   90.00
_cell.angle_gamma   90.00
#
_symmetry.space_group_name_H-M   'P 1'
#
loop_
_entity.id
_entity.type
_entity.pdbx_description
1 polymer ?
#
loop_
_entity_poly.entity_id
_entity_poly.type
_entity_poly.pdbx_seq_one_letter_code
_entity_poly.pdbx_strand_id
1 'polypeptide(L)'
;MKRLLTLMLALVMAVSAAGIAFANPYDVTEPITIQWWHAHEEQLTPYLMYMVDRFNEEHPYVTVEPVYIGSYGEIKTQLIAAVASGQVPAIATVNSSEPAYFAEAGILEVLDPYIEAYNYDVEDFGEGLILSTSYEGKQIALPYVISTQVIYYDKTAAEEEGIEMPKTFADMDDFLAKATLFNEDGTTKRYGTVIPGWDHWYYETLYLNNGVKVINDDGMTTDLNGEQSVYITSKLKEWMDKGYAYYAYGTAASSNMRQHFWDNQAFSVFHTSSLYDTYVDQVGDKFEVGMAWLPGSIDGTSFLSEVGGGIIIVPEVASQRQKNAAWQFIMFMTSPEINLYWADKTGYFPTRQSVMGTPEYEEYLERKPEMKNVVSMSSWIN
;
A
#
# COMPACT_ATOMS: atom_id res chain seq x y z
N MET A 1 -35.54 62.82 -9.97
CA MET A 1 -35.91 61.43 -9.61
C MET A 1 -35.72 60.43 -10.73
N LYS A 2 -36.25 60.63 -11.95
CA LYS A 2 -36.09 59.66 -13.05
C LYS A 2 -34.64 59.36 -13.47
N ARG A 3 -33.72 60.34 -13.42
CA ARG A 3 -32.29 60.14 -13.73
C ARG A 3 -31.48 59.44 -12.64
N LEU A 4 -31.91 59.51 -11.37
CA LEU A 4 -31.25 58.78 -10.27
C LEU A 4 -31.64 57.30 -10.25
N LEU A 5 -32.88 56.98 -10.64
CA LEU A 5 -33.32 55.59 -10.78
C LEU A 5 -32.61 54.84 -11.92
N THR A 6 -32.28 55.52 -13.02
CA THR A 6 -31.55 54.90 -14.14
C THR A 6 -30.09 54.59 -13.79
N LEU A 7 -29.47 55.41 -12.93
CA LEU A 7 -28.11 55.21 -12.44
C LEU A 7 -28.02 54.11 -11.38
N MET A 8 -29.04 53.97 -10.51
CA MET A 8 -29.12 52.83 -9.58
C MET A 8 -29.40 51.50 -10.29
N LEU A 9 -30.19 51.48 -11.37
CA LEU A 9 -30.42 50.26 -12.15
C LEU A 9 -29.18 49.80 -12.93
N ALA A 10 -28.35 50.75 -13.41
CA ALA A 10 -27.08 50.46 -14.06
C ALA A 10 -26.00 49.98 -13.06
N LEU A 11 -26.03 50.48 -11.82
CA LEU A 11 -25.11 50.03 -10.76
C LEU A 11 -25.50 48.64 -10.21
N VAL A 12 -26.80 48.31 -10.18
CA VAL A 12 -27.28 46.97 -9.77
C VAL A 12 -27.00 45.92 -10.87
N MET A 13 -27.02 46.30 -12.16
CA MET A 13 -26.59 45.41 -13.26
C MET A 13 -25.06 45.26 -13.37
N ALA A 14 -24.27 46.13 -12.72
CA ALA A 14 -22.81 45.99 -12.64
C ALA A 14 -22.34 45.17 -11.43
N VAL A 15 -23.23 44.90 -10.46
CA VAL A 15 -22.96 44.05 -9.28
C VAL A 15 -23.68 42.69 -9.39
N SER A 16 -24.32 42.41 -10.52
CA SER A 16 -24.71 41.06 -10.93
C SER A 16 -23.63 40.39 -11.77
N ALA A 17 -22.35 40.60 -11.44
CA ALA A 17 -21.33 39.60 -11.68
C ALA A 17 -21.55 38.48 -10.66
N ALA A 18 -22.68 37.78 -10.82
CA ALA A 18 -22.88 36.46 -10.25
C ALA A 18 -21.68 35.62 -10.66
N GLY A 19 -21.05 34.96 -9.68
CA GLY A 19 -19.76 34.30 -9.82
C GLY A 19 -19.61 33.57 -11.14
N ILE A 20 -18.74 34.09 -12.00
CA ILE A 20 -18.08 33.26 -12.99
C ILE A 20 -17.22 32.34 -12.14
N ALA A 21 -17.73 31.14 -11.85
CA ALA A 21 -16.86 30.04 -11.53
C ALA A 21 -15.90 29.95 -12.73
N PHE A 22 -14.67 30.42 -12.55
CA PHE A 22 -13.64 30.23 -13.56
C PHE A 22 -13.55 28.72 -13.76
N ALA A 23 -13.77 28.27 -15.01
CA ALA A 23 -13.62 26.86 -15.34
C ALA A 23 -12.21 26.42 -14.92
N ASN A 24 -12.10 25.31 -14.20
CA ASN A 24 -10.80 24.85 -13.74
C ASN A 24 -10.00 24.43 -14.99
N PRO A 25 -8.77 24.95 -15.19
CA PRO A 25 -7.97 24.66 -16.38
C PRO A 25 -7.65 23.16 -16.55
N TYR A 26 -7.83 22.38 -15.48
CA TYR A 26 -7.61 20.94 -15.45
C TYR A 26 -8.90 20.11 -15.56
N ASP A 27 -10.06 20.74 -15.83
CA ASP A 27 -11.31 20.02 -16.08
C ASP A 27 -11.23 19.24 -17.41
N VAL A 28 -11.78 18.03 -17.41
CA VAL A 28 -12.03 17.26 -18.63
C VAL A 28 -13.43 17.57 -19.13
N THR A 29 -13.51 18.18 -20.31
CA THR A 29 -14.78 18.67 -20.91
C THR A 29 -15.19 17.91 -22.19
N GLU A 30 -14.34 17.00 -22.66
CA GLU A 30 -14.57 16.15 -23.82
C GLU A 30 -14.25 14.69 -23.48
N PRO A 31 -15.04 13.71 -23.98
CA PRO A 31 -14.80 12.30 -23.71
C PRO A 31 -13.37 11.84 -23.99
N ILE A 32 -12.80 11.09 -23.05
CA ILE A 32 -11.50 10.43 -23.17
C ILE A 32 -11.52 9.09 -22.44
N THR A 33 -10.90 8.08 -23.05
CA THR A 33 -10.60 6.81 -22.41
C THR A 33 -9.13 6.79 -22.01
N ILE A 34 -8.84 6.43 -20.77
CA ILE A 34 -7.47 6.33 -20.24
C ILE A 34 -7.22 4.95 -19.63
N GLN A 35 -5.98 4.47 -19.77
CA GLN A 35 -5.54 3.24 -19.12
C GLN A 35 -4.94 3.51 -17.75
N TRP A 36 -5.28 2.65 -16.79
CA TRP A 36 -4.64 2.55 -15.49
C TRP A 36 -3.92 1.21 -15.37
N TRP A 37 -2.60 1.25 -15.30
CA TRP A 37 -1.77 0.05 -15.12
C TRP A 37 -1.62 -0.30 -13.63
N HIS A 38 -1.93 -1.55 -13.24
CA HIS A 38 -1.90 -1.97 -11.84
C HIS A 38 -1.36 -3.39 -11.62
N ALA A 39 -1.00 -3.68 -10.37
CA ALA A 39 -0.49 -4.98 -9.91
C ALA A 39 -1.49 -5.76 -9.03
N HIS A 40 -2.71 -5.25 -8.85
CA HIS A 40 -3.75 -5.94 -8.09
C HIS A 40 -4.12 -7.29 -8.73
N GLU A 41 -3.87 -8.38 -8.01
CA GLU A 41 -4.15 -9.75 -8.44
C GLU A 41 -5.67 -10.04 -8.49
N GLU A 42 -6.03 -11.18 -9.11
CA GLU A 42 -7.40 -11.56 -9.46
C GLU A 42 -8.39 -11.46 -8.29
N GLN A 43 -7.98 -11.84 -7.08
CA GLN A 43 -8.82 -11.80 -5.87
C GLN A 43 -9.31 -10.39 -5.51
N LEU A 44 -8.62 -9.34 -5.95
CA LEU A 44 -9.00 -7.94 -5.69
C LEU A 44 -9.88 -7.36 -6.81
N THR A 45 -10.05 -8.07 -7.93
CA THR A 45 -10.77 -7.60 -9.13
C THR A 45 -12.20 -7.14 -8.83
N PRO A 46 -13.03 -7.86 -8.04
CA PRO A 46 -14.39 -7.42 -7.77
C PRO A 46 -14.45 -6.04 -7.09
N TYR A 47 -13.53 -5.79 -6.16
CA TYR A 47 -13.47 -4.52 -5.43
C TYR A 47 -12.90 -3.40 -6.29
N LEU A 48 -11.90 -3.72 -7.12
CA LEU A 48 -11.30 -2.78 -8.07
C LEU A 48 -12.32 -2.33 -9.11
N MET A 49 -13.03 -3.28 -9.71
CA MET A 49 -14.05 -3.00 -10.71
C MET A 49 -15.20 -2.18 -10.12
N TYR A 50 -15.63 -2.45 -8.88
CA TYR A 50 -16.62 -1.60 -8.21
C TYR A 50 -16.20 -0.13 -8.14
N MET A 51 -14.94 0.16 -7.79
CA MET A 51 -14.45 1.55 -7.74
C MET A 51 -14.34 2.16 -9.15
N VAL A 52 -13.83 1.42 -10.13
CA VAL A 52 -13.71 1.88 -11.52
C VAL A 52 -15.08 2.15 -12.13
N ASP A 53 -16.06 1.27 -11.93
CA ASP A 53 -17.40 1.41 -12.45
C ASP A 53 -18.08 2.64 -11.84
N ARG A 54 -17.97 2.85 -10.53
CA ARG A 54 -18.45 4.07 -9.86
C ARG A 54 -17.80 5.33 -10.41
N PHE A 55 -16.48 5.34 -10.59
CA PHE A 55 -15.81 6.49 -11.18
C PHE A 55 -16.35 6.78 -12.59
N ASN A 56 -16.46 5.76 -13.44
CA ASN A 56 -16.95 5.91 -14.81
C ASN A 56 -18.41 6.39 -14.87
N GLU A 57 -19.24 6.04 -13.88
CA GLU A 57 -20.60 6.54 -13.72
C GLU A 57 -20.65 8.01 -13.26
N GLU A 58 -19.78 8.38 -12.31
CA GLU A 58 -19.73 9.72 -11.70
C GLU A 58 -19.01 10.76 -12.61
N HIS A 59 -18.14 10.32 -13.52
CA HIS A 59 -17.32 11.17 -14.39
C HIS A 59 -17.65 10.97 -15.89
N PRO A 60 -18.70 11.63 -16.44
CA PRO A 60 -19.24 11.32 -17.78
C PRO A 60 -18.29 11.60 -18.96
N TYR A 61 -17.18 12.32 -18.74
CA TYR A 61 -16.17 12.60 -19.76
C TYR A 61 -14.92 11.73 -19.65
N VAL A 62 -14.76 10.95 -18.58
CA VAL A 62 -13.57 10.11 -18.38
C VAL A 62 -14.00 8.66 -18.24
N THR A 63 -13.44 7.80 -19.08
CA THR A 63 -13.54 6.35 -18.92
C THR A 63 -12.17 5.79 -18.55
N VAL A 64 -12.08 5.10 -17.43
CA VAL A 64 -10.87 4.41 -16.97
C VAL A 64 -10.98 2.93 -17.31
N GLU A 65 -9.96 2.43 -18.00
CA GLU A 65 -9.76 1.01 -18.29
C GLU A 65 -8.59 0.47 -17.44
N PRO A 66 -8.87 -0.35 -16.41
CA PRO A 66 -7.82 -0.99 -15.62
C PRO A 66 -7.13 -2.08 -16.44
N VAL A 67 -5.80 -2.12 -16.37
CA VAL A 67 -4.94 -3.10 -17.05
C VAL A 67 -4.03 -3.75 -16.02
N TYR A 68 -4.24 -5.04 -15.77
CA TYR A 68 -3.33 -5.83 -14.96
C TYR A 68 -2.04 -6.11 -15.73
N ILE A 69 -0.92 -5.64 -15.20
CA ILE A 69 0.40 -5.77 -15.83
C ILE A 69 1.21 -6.94 -15.25
N GLY A 70 0.89 -7.38 -14.03
CA GLY A 70 1.67 -8.36 -13.29
C GLY A 70 2.16 -7.79 -11.97
N SER A 71 3.41 -8.07 -11.62
CA SER A 71 4.10 -7.55 -10.44
C SER A 71 4.48 -6.07 -10.57
N TYR A 72 4.79 -5.41 -9.43
CA TYR A 72 5.34 -4.05 -9.45
C TYR A 72 6.64 -3.94 -10.27
N GLY A 73 7.51 -4.97 -10.23
CA GLY A 73 8.72 -5.00 -11.05
C GLY A 73 8.46 -5.06 -12.56
N GLU A 74 7.39 -5.75 -12.96
CA GLU A 74 6.92 -5.78 -14.35
C GLU A 74 6.33 -4.43 -14.76
N ILE A 75 5.52 -3.78 -13.89
CA ILE A 75 5.02 -2.43 -14.13
C ILE A 75 6.17 -1.46 -14.34
N LYS A 76 7.17 -1.44 -13.45
CA LYS A 76 8.35 -0.57 -13.60
C LYS A 76 9.05 -0.80 -14.93
N THR A 77 9.33 -2.06 -15.26
CA THR A 77 10.02 -2.42 -16.51
C THR A 77 9.23 -1.95 -17.74
N GLN A 78 7.92 -2.20 -17.77
CA GLN A 78 7.07 -1.80 -18.87
C GLN A 78 6.88 -0.28 -18.93
N LEU A 79 6.77 0.41 -17.79
CA LEU A 79 6.61 1.85 -17.72
C LEU A 79 7.84 2.59 -18.24
N ILE A 80 9.05 2.14 -17.90
CA ILE A 80 10.30 2.70 -18.44
C ILE A 80 10.33 2.57 -19.98
N ALA A 81 9.94 1.41 -20.51
CA ALA A 81 9.86 1.20 -21.96
C ALA A 81 8.77 2.07 -22.61
N ALA A 82 7.60 2.19 -21.96
CA ALA A 82 6.49 3.01 -22.40
C ALA A 82 6.87 4.49 -22.49
N VAL A 83 7.55 5.02 -21.46
CA VAL A 83 8.06 6.39 -21.44
C VAL A 83 9.06 6.63 -22.58
N ALA A 84 9.98 5.70 -22.83
CA ALA A 84 10.93 5.81 -23.93
C ALA A 84 10.27 5.82 -25.32
N SER A 85 9.11 5.16 -25.46
CA SER A 85 8.34 5.11 -26.71
C SER A 85 7.32 6.26 -26.86
N GLY A 86 7.02 6.99 -25.76
CA GLY A 86 5.93 7.96 -25.68
C GLY A 86 4.53 7.35 -25.60
N GLN A 87 4.39 6.01 -25.54
CA GLN A 87 3.11 5.31 -25.45
C GLN A 87 2.84 4.88 -24.00
N VAL A 88 2.57 5.85 -23.14
CA VAL A 88 2.34 5.65 -21.70
C VAL A 88 0.87 5.44 -21.35
N PRO A 89 0.55 4.72 -20.26
CA PRO A 89 -0.76 4.85 -19.63
C PRO A 89 -0.94 6.27 -19.10
N ALA A 90 -2.18 6.67 -18.83
CA ALA A 90 -2.39 7.94 -18.13
C ALA A 90 -1.98 7.81 -16.64
N ILE A 91 -2.11 6.60 -16.09
CA ILE A 91 -1.90 6.30 -14.67
C ILE A 91 -1.20 4.96 -14.53
N ALA A 92 -0.26 4.86 -13.59
CA ALA A 92 0.29 3.58 -13.14
C ALA A 92 0.33 3.51 -11.61
N THR A 93 0.09 2.32 -11.06
CA THR A 93 0.37 2.02 -9.65
C THR A 93 1.76 1.40 -9.56
N VAL A 94 2.69 2.08 -8.90
CA VAL A 94 4.06 1.61 -8.68
C VAL A 94 4.30 1.37 -7.20
N ASN A 95 5.37 0.67 -6.86
CA ASN A 95 5.71 0.40 -5.46
C ASN A 95 6.04 1.71 -4.72
N SER A 96 5.61 1.84 -3.48
CA SER A 96 5.84 3.03 -2.64
C SER A 96 7.33 3.34 -2.39
N SER A 97 8.25 2.40 -2.64
CA SER A 97 9.69 2.63 -2.55
C SER A 97 10.32 3.30 -3.80
N GLU A 98 9.56 3.42 -4.89
CA GLU A 98 10.07 3.91 -6.17
C GLU A 98 9.82 5.38 -6.55
N PRO A 99 9.06 6.22 -5.81
CA PRO A 99 8.79 7.59 -6.28
C PRO A 99 10.07 8.39 -6.53
N ALA A 100 11.07 8.31 -5.64
CA ALA A 100 12.34 9.04 -5.81
C ALA A 100 13.10 8.61 -7.08
N TYR A 101 13.11 7.30 -7.40
CA TYR A 101 13.75 6.79 -8.62
C TYR A 101 13.12 7.38 -9.88
N PHE A 102 11.78 7.39 -9.95
CA PHE A 102 11.08 7.93 -11.10
C PHE A 102 11.14 9.47 -11.17
N ALA A 103 11.17 10.14 -10.03
CA ALA A 103 11.32 11.59 -9.93
C ALA A 103 12.69 12.06 -10.42
N GLU A 104 13.77 11.42 -9.96
CA GLU A 104 15.13 11.71 -10.40
C GLU A 104 15.30 11.48 -11.91
N ALA A 105 14.63 10.46 -12.46
CA ALA A 105 14.58 10.22 -13.90
C ALA A 105 13.78 11.28 -14.68
N GLY A 106 13.04 12.16 -13.99
CA GLY A 106 12.23 13.22 -14.60
C GLY A 106 11.03 12.71 -15.37
N ILE A 107 10.48 11.55 -14.99
CA ILE A 107 9.39 10.90 -15.74
C ILE A 107 8.02 11.02 -15.09
N LEU A 108 7.91 11.73 -13.96
CA LEU A 108 6.66 11.94 -13.22
C LEU A 108 6.14 13.36 -13.38
N GLU A 109 4.83 13.49 -13.56
CA GLU A 109 4.12 14.76 -13.50
C GLU A 109 4.18 15.33 -12.08
N VAL A 110 4.38 16.65 -11.97
CA VAL A 110 4.23 17.38 -10.71
C VAL A 110 2.74 17.65 -10.46
N LEU A 111 2.23 17.17 -9.32
CA LEU A 111 0.80 17.23 -8.99
C LEU A 111 0.38 18.57 -8.34
N ASP A 112 1.33 19.37 -7.85
CA ASP A 112 1.08 20.65 -7.15
C ASP A 112 0.08 21.58 -7.89
N PRO A 113 0.15 21.78 -9.22
CA PRO A 113 -0.80 22.66 -9.91
C PRO A 113 -2.24 22.14 -9.88
N TYR A 114 -2.44 20.82 -9.88
CA TYR A 114 -3.75 20.20 -9.78
C TYR A 114 -4.27 20.28 -8.34
N ILE A 115 -3.40 20.05 -7.35
CA ILE A 115 -3.71 20.20 -5.93
C ILE A 115 -4.22 21.62 -5.65
N GLU A 116 -3.50 22.64 -6.12
CA GLU A 116 -3.89 24.05 -5.96
C GLU A 116 -5.23 24.35 -6.66
N ALA A 117 -5.37 23.94 -7.93
CA ALA A 117 -6.56 24.27 -8.72
C ALA A 117 -7.85 23.63 -8.19
N TYR A 118 -7.77 22.44 -7.59
CA TYR A 118 -8.92 21.76 -6.99
C TYR A 118 -9.07 22.03 -5.48
N ASN A 119 -8.16 22.80 -4.88
CA ASN A 119 -8.07 22.97 -3.43
C ASN A 119 -8.11 21.61 -2.71
N TYR A 120 -7.32 20.66 -3.22
CA TYR A 120 -7.30 19.29 -2.73
C TYR A 120 -6.56 19.24 -1.39
N ASP A 121 -7.23 18.70 -0.37
CA ASP A 121 -6.69 18.63 0.99
C ASP A 121 -5.68 17.49 1.12
N VAL A 122 -4.41 17.81 0.86
CA VAL A 122 -3.28 16.88 1.06
C VAL A 122 -2.93 16.69 2.53
N GLU A 123 -3.31 17.63 3.40
CA GLU A 123 -3.05 17.54 4.85
C GLU A 123 -3.96 16.52 5.52
N ASP A 124 -5.02 16.07 4.83
CA ASP A 124 -5.85 14.95 5.25
C ASP A 124 -5.16 13.58 5.09
N PHE A 125 -3.96 13.53 4.51
CA PHE A 125 -3.06 12.38 4.63
C PHE A 125 -2.08 12.59 5.79
N GLY A 126 -1.41 11.52 6.23
CA GLY A 126 -0.27 11.64 7.13
C GLY A 126 0.87 12.45 6.55
N GLU A 127 1.57 13.22 7.39
CA GLU A 127 2.79 13.96 7.02
C GLU A 127 3.83 12.98 6.46
N GLY A 128 4.03 11.83 7.13
CA GLY A 128 4.95 10.79 6.64
C GLY A 128 4.61 10.24 5.26
N LEU A 129 3.30 10.07 4.96
CA LEU A 129 2.84 9.57 3.67
C LEU A 129 3.03 10.61 2.56
N ILE A 130 2.71 11.87 2.83
CA ILE A 130 2.94 12.98 1.90
C ILE A 130 4.43 13.14 1.62
N LEU A 131 5.26 13.14 2.67
CA LEU A 131 6.72 13.19 2.51
C LEU A 131 7.23 12.06 1.63
N SER A 132 6.78 10.81 1.86
CA SER A 132 7.19 9.65 1.06
C SER A 132 6.76 9.70 -0.41
N THR A 133 5.77 10.53 -0.74
CA THR A 133 5.23 10.70 -2.10
C THR A 133 5.63 12.05 -2.72
N SER A 134 6.56 12.76 -2.08
CA SER A 134 7.15 14.01 -2.54
C SER A 134 8.61 13.82 -2.98
N TYR A 135 9.09 14.72 -3.84
CA TYR A 135 10.51 14.77 -4.23
C TYR A 135 10.94 16.22 -4.41
N GLU A 136 12.05 16.61 -3.77
CA GLU A 136 12.56 17.99 -3.76
C GLU A 136 11.51 19.07 -3.40
N GLY A 137 10.59 18.73 -2.48
CA GLY A 137 9.53 19.62 -2.02
C GLY A 137 8.35 19.77 -2.97
N LYS A 138 8.24 18.93 -4.00
CA LYS A 138 7.09 18.86 -4.92
C LYS A 138 6.33 17.56 -4.75
N GLN A 139 5.00 17.61 -4.85
CA GLN A 139 4.17 16.42 -4.84
C GLN A 139 4.21 15.76 -6.23
N ILE A 140 4.59 14.48 -6.29
CA ILE A 140 4.77 13.73 -7.56
C ILE A 140 3.88 12.48 -7.65
N ALA A 141 3.30 12.09 -6.53
CA ALA A 141 2.37 10.97 -6.39
C ALA A 141 1.40 11.29 -5.25
N LEU A 142 0.33 10.52 -5.10
CA LEU A 142 -0.47 10.55 -3.87
C LEU A 142 -0.50 9.15 -3.22
N PRO A 143 -0.57 9.08 -1.87
CA PRO A 143 -0.76 7.80 -1.18
C PRO A 143 -2.06 7.14 -1.64
N TYR A 144 -1.98 5.88 -2.07
CA TYR A 144 -3.15 5.14 -2.56
C TYR A 144 -3.42 3.90 -1.73
N VAL A 145 -2.54 2.89 -1.80
CA VAL A 145 -2.73 1.60 -1.14
C VAL A 145 -1.57 1.33 -0.21
N ILE A 146 -1.70 1.78 1.03
CA ILE A 146 -0.64 1.70 2.03
C ILE A 146 -0.84 0.48 2.92
N SER A 147 0.21 -0.32 3.06
CA SER A 147 0.23 -1.52 3.87
C SER A 147 1.50 -1.57 4.70
N THR A 148 1.59 -2.56 5.56
CA THR A 148 2.83 -2.90 6.26
C THR A 148 3.02 -4.41 6.28
N GLN A 149 4.12 -4.86 6.87
CA GLN A 149 4.43 -6.27 7.04
C GLN A 149 3.81 -6.75 8.36
N VAL A 150 3.19 -7.92 8.33
CA VAL A 150 2.58 -8.56 9.49
C VAL A 150 2.87 -10.06 9.49
N ILE A 151 2.69 -10.68 10.65
CA ILE A 151 2.61 -12.13 10.80
C ILE A 151 1.12 -12.50 10.77
N TYR A 152 0.69 -13.24 9.75
CA TYR A 152 -0.57 -13.98 9.83
C TYR A 152 -0.30 -15.31 10.51
N TYR A 153 -1.17 -15.73 11.43
CA TYR A 153 -1.00 -16.98 12.16
C TYR A 153 -2.32 -17.71 12.40
N ASP A 154 -2.23 -19.02 12.61
CA ASP A 154 -3.34 -19.86 13.08
C ASP A 154 -3.60 -19.55 14.57
N LYS A 155 -4.62 -18.72 14.82
CA LYS A 155 -4.96 -18.25 16.17
C LYS A 155 -5.57 -19.37 17.01
N THR A 156 -6.33 -20.26 16.39
CA THR A 156 -6.89 -21.44 17.05
C THR A 156 -5.76 -22.32 17.59
N ALA A 157 -4.77 -22.65 16.76
CA ALA A 157 -3.61 -23.42 17.20
C ALA A 157 -2.77 -22.67 18.24
N ALA A 158 -2.65 -21.34 18.12
CA ALA A 158 -1.95 -20.53 19.11
C ALA A 158 -2.55 -20.67 20.51
N GLU A 159 -3.89 -20.62 20.62
CA GLU A 159 -4.61 -20.76 21.88
C GLU A 159 -4.58 -22.20 22.41
N GLU A 160 -4.77 -23.20 21.56
CA GLU A 160 -4.78 -24.61 21.95
C GLU A 160 -3.40 -25.13 22.38
N GLU A 161 -2.34 -24.67 21.70
CA GLU A 161 -0.96 -25.13 21.92
C GLU A 161 -0.17 -24.19 22.86
N GLY A 162 -0.74 -23.05 23.26
CA GLY A 162 -0.08 -22.06 24.12
C GLY A 162 1.11 -21.38 23.45
N ILE A 163 0.98 -21.07 22.16
CA ILE A 163 2.00 -20.39 21.37
C ILE A 163 1.73 -18.89 21.38
N GLU A 164 2.68 -18.11 21.89
CA GLU A 164 2.65 -16.65 21.80
C GLU A 164 3.42 -16.16 20.58
N MET A 165 2.93 -15.09 19.94
CA MET A 165 3.65 -14.47 18.82
C MET A 165 4.94 -13.79 19.29
N PRO A 166 6.02 -13.84 18.50
CA PRO A 166 7.32 -13.30 18.89
C PRO A 166 7.25 -11.77 18.94
N LYS A 167 7.71 -11.17 20.05
CA LYS A 167 7.73 -9.70 20.21
C LYS A 167 9.06 -9.12 19.75
N THR A 168 10.14 -9.85 19.97
CA THR A 168 11.51 -9.48 19.61
C THR A 168 12.12 -10.52 18.69
N PHE A 169 13.16 -10.15 17.97
CA PHE A 169 13.87 -11.09 17.11
C PHE A 169 14.48 -12.25 17.90
N ALA A 170 14.81 -12.04 19.18
CA ALA A 170 15.30 -13.08 20.08
C ALA A 170 14.23 -14.15 20.40
N ASP A 171 12.95 -13.78 20.40
CA ASP A 171 11.84 -14.70 20.69
C ASP A 171 11.56 -15.68 19.52
N MET A 172 12.07 -15.37 18.32
CA MET A 172 11.79 -16.15 17.10
C MET A 172 12.23 -17.61 17.20
N ASP A 173 13.36 -17.89 17.87
CA ASP A 173 13.83 -19.28 18.02
C ASP A 173 12.84 -20.14 18.82
N ASP A 174 12.35 -19.62 19.95
CA ASP A 174 11.41 -20.31 20.82
C ASP A 174 10.02 -20.41 20.17
N PHE A 175 9.58 -19.33 19.52
CA PHE A 175 8.35 -19.30 18.74
C PHE A 175 8.35 -20.40 17.66
N LEU A 176 9.38 -20.42 16.81
CA LEU A 176 9.47 -21.37 15.70
C LEU A 176 9.61 -22.81 16.18
N ALA A 177 10.35 -23.04 17.27
CA ALA A 177 10.49 -24.37 17.85
C ALA A 177 9.15 -24.92 18.38
N LYS A 178 8.28 -24.07 18.95
CA LYS A 178 6.95 -24.47 19.41
C LYS A 178 5.96 -24.64 18.26
N ALA A 179 5.98 -23.72 17.28
CA ALA A 179 5.03 -23.70 16.18
C ALA A 179 5.26 -24.83 15.16
N THR A 180 6.50 -25.30 15.02
CA THR A 180 6.87 -26.35 14.05
C THR A 180 6.46 -27.74 14.54
N LEU A 181 5.83 -28.52 13.67
CA LEU A 181 5.56 -29.93 13.88
C LEU A 181 6.33 -30.78 12.87
N PHE A 182 6.93 -31.87 13.33
CA PHE A 182 7.62 -32.84 12.49
C PHE A 182 6.84 -34.16 12.38
N ASN A 183 7.00 -34.84 11.27
CA ASN A 183 6.62 -36.24 11.11
C ASN A 183 7.64 -37.17 11.79
N GLU A 184 7.28 -38.45 11.96
CA GLU A 184 8.18 -39.46 12.56
C GLU A 184 9.47 -39.67 11.76
N ASP A 185 9.45 -39.41 10.44
CA ASP A 185 10.60 -39.53 9.55
C ASP A 185 11.53 -38.29 9.57
N GLY A 186 11.20 -37.29 10.40
CA GLY A 186 11.96 -36.06 10.54
C GLY A 186 11.65 -34.99 9.48
N THR A 187 10.73 -35.25 8.55
CA THR A 187 10.25 -34.20 7.64
C THR A 187 9.30 -33.24 8.35
N THR A 188 9.25 -31.98 7.93
CA THR A 188 8.34 -30.99 8.51
C THR A 188 6.89 -31.29 8.11
N LYS A 189 6.02 -31.49 9.11
CA LYS A 189 4.57 -31.66 8.96
C LYS A 189 3.87 -30.30 8.86
N ARG A 190 4.25 -29.36 9.73
CA ARG A 190 3.79 -27.97 9.76
C ARG A 190 5.00 -27.10 10.04
N TYR A 191 5.33 -26.18 9.14
CA TYR A 191 6.35 -25.17 9.37
C TYR A 191 5.90 -24.19 10.45
N GLY A 192 6.81 -23.73 11.30
CA GLY A 192 6.51 -22.64 12.23
C GLY A 192 6.23 -21.32 11.50
N THR A 193 6.92 -21.07 10.38
CA THR A 193 6.62 -19.93 9.50
C THR A 193 6.99 -20.17 8.04
N VAL A 194 6.51 -19.30 7.15
CA VAL A 194 7.04 -19.14 5.79
C VAL A 194 7.72 -17.79 5.64
N ILE A 195 8.93 -17.81 5.10
CA ILE A 195 9.77 -16.63 4.86
C ILE A 195 9.65 -16.19 3.38
N PRO A 196 9.26 -14.93 3.10
CA PRO A 196 9.10 -14.37 1.74
C PRO A 196 10.40 -14.16 0.96
N GLY A 197 10.72 -15.01 0.00
CA GLY A 197 11.98 -14.95 -0.76
C GLY A 197 11.99 -14.13 -2.06
N TRP A 198 10.96 -13.31 -2.33
CA TRP A 198 10.81 -12.59 -3.60
C TRP A 198 11.03 -11.07 -3.52
N ASP A 199 11.00 -10.49 -2.33
CA ASP A 199 11.12 -9.05 -2.12
C ASP A 199 11.95 -8.76 -0.87
N HIS A 200 12.95 -7.89 -0.99
CA HIS A 200 13.80 -7.44 0.11
C HIS A 200 13.02 -6.79 1.25
N TRP A 201 11.87 -6.18 0.96
CA TRP A 201 11.01 -5.49 1.92
C TRP A 201 10.77 -6.35 3.17
N TYR A 202 10.50 -7.65 2.99
CA TYR A 202 10.23 -8.59 4.10
C TYR A 202 11.41 -8.90 5.03
N TYR A 203 12.62 -8.44 4.69
CA TYR A 203 13.82 -8.61 5.51
C TYR A 203 14.33 -7.30 6.07
N GLU A 204 14.07 -6.19 5.39
CA GLU A 204 14.60 -4.88 5.72
C GLU A 204 14.17 -4.43 7.12
N THR A 205 12.91 -4.63 7.51
CA THR A 205 12.43 -4.36 8.87
C THR A 205 13.19 -5.15 9.94
N LEU A 206 13.57 -6.41 9.67
CA LEU A 206 14.38 -7.21 10.59
C LEU A 206 15.80 -6.65 10.73
N TYR A 207 16.40 -6.15 9.65
CA TYR A 207 17.70 -5.49 9.66
C TYR A 207 17.66 -4.15 10.39
N LEU A 208 16.72 -3.26 10.01
CA LEU A 208 16.59 -1.91 10.55
C LEU A 208 16.36 -1.93 12.07
N ASN A 209 15.44 -2.76 12.55
CA ASN A 209 15.20 -2.89 13.99
C ASN A 209 16.44 -3.35 14.74
N ASN A 210 17.32 -4.13 14.09
CA ASN A 210 18.55 -4.60 14.69
C ASN A 210 19.77 -3.74 14.35
N GLY A 211 19.56 -2.48 13.93
CA GLY A 211 20.63 -1.50 13.75
C GLY A 211 21.45 -1.66 12.46
N VAL A 212 20.96 -2.45 11.49
CA VAL A 212 21.60 -2.61 10.18
C VAL A 212 20.91 -1.66 9.20
N LYS A 213 21.66 -0.71 8.63
CA LYS A 213 21.17 0.17 7.57
C LYS A 213 21.42 -0.44 6.19
N VAL A 214 20.36 -0.60 5.40
CA VAL A 214 20.45 -1.03 4.00
C VAL A 214 21.15 0.03 3.15
N ILE A 215 20.85 1.31 3.41
CA ILE A 215 21.52 2.47 2.83
C ILE A 215 21.90 3.41 3.99
N ASN A 216 23.16 3.81 4.05
CA ASN A 216 23.68 4.74 5.05
C ASN A 216 23.35 6.20 4.71
N ASP A 217 23.55 7.10 5.67
CA ASP A 217 23.17 8.52 5.55
C ASP A 217 23.90 9.26 4.40
N ASP A 218 25.00 8.70 3.89
CA ASP A 218 25.72 9.20 2.72
C ASP A 218 25.09 8.79 1.37
N GLY A 219 24.06 7.94 1.40
CA GLY A 219 23.35 7.40 0.24
C GLY A 219 24.14 6.39 -0.59
N MET A 220 25.40 6.10 -0.24
CA MET A 220 26.35 5.38 -1.09
C MET A 220 26.92 4.12 -0.42
N THR A 221 26.91 4.04 0.91
CA THR A 221 27.42 2.90 1.66
C THR A 221 26.29 2.10 2.33
N THR A 222 26.62 0.90 2.82
CA THR A 222 25.66 -0.05 3.41
C THR A 222 26.31 -0.84 4.54
N ASP A 223 25.51 -1.26 5.52
CA ASP A 223 25.92 -2.11 6.64
C ASP A 223 25.66 -3.60 6.38
N LEU A 224 25.14 -3.97 5.20
CA LEU A 224 24.70 -5.33 4.89
C LEU A 224 25.79 -6.40 4.99
N ASN A 225 27.08 -6.03 4.97
CA ASN A 225 28.19 -6.96 5.18
C ASN A 225 28.72 -6.99 6.64
N GLY A 226 28.11 -6.23 7.55
CA GLY A 226 28.47 -6.17 8.96
C GLY A 226 28.05 -7.41 9.75
N GLU A 227 28.65 -7.59 10.94
CA GLU A 227 28.43 -8.76 11.81
C GLU A 227 26.95 -8.98 12.13
N GLN A 228 26.20 -7.90 12.37
CA GLN A 228 24.79 -7.95 12.72
C GLN A 228 23.90 -8.40 11.54
N SER A 229 24.18 -7.93 10.32
CA SER A 229 23.49 -8.38 9.10
C SER A 229 23.74 -9.86 8.85
N VAL A 230 24.99 -10.29 8.99
CA VAL A 230 25.38 -11.71 8.88
C VAL A 230 24.67 -12.55 9.93
N TYR A 231 24.60 -12.09 11.18
CA TYR A 231 23.89 -12.79 12.26
C TYR A 231 22.41 -13.02 11.92
N ILE A 232 21.67 -11.97 11.55
CA ILE A 232 20.25 -12.05 11.20
C ILE A 232 20.03 -13.00 10.02
N THR A 233 20.85 -12.89 8.97
CA THR A 233 20.80 -13.78 7.81
C THR A 233 21.08 -15.22 8.19
N SER A 234 22.08 -15.46 9.06
CA SER A 234 22.42 -16.79 9.55
C SER A 234 21.29 -17.42 10.37
N LYS A 235 20.53 -16.63 11.15
CA LYS A 235 19.35 -17.11 11.88
C LYS A 235 18.24 -17.57 10.94
N LEU A 236 17.92 -16.78 9.91
CA LEU A 236 16.95 -17.16 8.88
C LEU A 236 17.37 -18.48 8.21
N LYS A 237 18.66 -18.61 7.86
CA LYS A 237 19.22 -19.85 7.30
C LYS A 237 19.12 -21.03 8.27
N GLU A 238 19.43 -20.83 9.54
CA GLU A 238 19.34 -21.86 10.56
C GLU A 238 17.90 -22.39 10.70
N TRP A 239 16.90 -21.50 10.67
CA TRP A 239 15.48 -21.90 10.73
C TRP A 239 15.07 -22.73 9.51
N MET A 240 15.56 -22.39 8.32
CA MET A 240 15.36 -23.21 7.11
C MET A 240 16.04 -24.58 7.22
N ASP A 241 17.30 -24.61 7.65
CA ASP A 241 18.08 -25.84 7.76
C ASP A 241 17.51 -26.79 8.83
N LYS A 242 16.88 -26.25 9.89
CA LYS A 242 16.14 -27.03 10.91
C LYS A 242 14.76 -27.50 10.46
N GLY A 243 14.27 -27.06 9.30
CA GLY A 243 12.91 -27.32 8.85
C GLY A 243 11.83 -26.54 9.60
N TYR A 244 12.20 -25.51 10.35
CA TYR A 244 11.25 -24.63 11.06
C TYR A 244 10.57 -23.64 10.12
N ALA A 245 11.31 -23.17 9.11
CA ALA A 245 10.82 -22.21 8.14
C ALA A 245 10.87 -22.77 6.72
N TYR A 246 9.84 -22.50 5.94
CA TYR A 246 9.86 -22.69 4.49
C TYR A 246 10.28 -21.39 3.80
N TYR A 247 11.13 -21.46 2.78
CA TYR A 247 11.51 -20.30 1.97
C TYR A 247 10.72 -20.31 0.68
N ALA A 248 9.80 -19.35 0.51
CA ALA A 248 9.02 -19.22 -0.71
C ALA A 248 9.80 -18.41 -1.75
N TYR A 249 10.12 -18.97 -2.91
CA TYR A 249 10.92 -18.30 -3.94
C TYR A 249 10.39 -18.56 -5.35
N GLY A 250 10.88 -17.77 -6.32
CA GLY A 250 10.44 -17.80 -7.71
C GLY A 250 9.20 -16.93 -7.97
N THR A 251 8.69 -16.97 -9.20
CA THR A 251 7.61 -16.09 -9.65
C THR A 251 6.27 -16.34 -8.95
N ALA A 252 6.04 -17.56 -8.46
CA ALA A 252 4.85 -17.95 -7.70
C ALA A 252 5.07 -17.94 -6.18
N ALA A 253 6.15 -17.31 -5.69
CA ALA A 253 6.52 -17.37 -4.28
C ALA A 253 5.40 -16.90 -3.34
N SER A 254 4.80 -15.74 -3.63
CA SER A 254 3.73 -15.17 -2.79
C SER A 254 2.50 -16.07 -2.75
N SER A 255 2.06 -16.61 -3.91
CA SER A 255 0.93 -17.56 -3.94
C SER A 255 1.25 -18.87 -3.23
N ASN A 256 2.46 -19.41 -3.40
CA ASN A 256 2.88 -20.64 -2.73
C ASN A 256 2.92 -20.48 -1.21
N MET A 257 3.41 -19.34 -0.73
CA MET A 257 3.39 -19.02 0.69
C MET A 257 1.97 -19.00 1.25
N ARG A 258 1.05 -18.32 0.58
CA ARG A 258 -0.36 -18.27 1.00
C ARG A 258 -0.98 -19.67 1.04
N GLN A 259 -0.70 -20.49 0.04
CA GLN A 259 -1.20 -21.87 -0.03
C GLN A 259 -0.71 -22.72 1.15
N HIS A 260 0.57 -22.60 1.55
CA HIS A 260 1.08 -23.30 2.72
C HIS A 260 0.31 -22.95 4.00
N PHE A 261 -0.10 -21.70 4.17
CA PHE A 261 -0.93 -21.29 5.30
C PHE A 261 -2.36 -21.84 5.19
N TRP A 262 -3.02 -21.66 4.04
CA TRP A 262 -4.40 -22.11 3.81
C TRP A 262 -4.59 -23.62 3.93
N ASP A 263 -3.54 -24.40 3.62
CA ASP A 263 -3.53 -25.85 3.75
C ASP A 263 -3.07 -26.34 5.15
N ASN A 264 -2.89 -25.42 6.11
CA ASN A 264 -2.38 -25.71 7.45
C ASN A 264 -1.02 -26.43 7.44
N GLN A 265 -0.20 -26.15 6.43
CA GLN A 265 1.19 -26.61 6.33
C GLN A 265 2.17 -25.62 6.95
N ALA A 266 1.73 -24.41 7.28
CA ALA A 266 2.48 -23.41 8.02
C ALA A 266 1.60 -22.81 9.11
N PHE A 267 2.14 -22.74 10.33
CA PHE A 267 1.49 -22.11 11.48
C PHE A 267 1.37 -20.59 11.29
N SER A 268 2.37 -19.96 10.67
CA SER A 268 2.38 -18.53 10.39
C SER A 268 3.04 -18.20 9.06
N VAL A 269 2.84 -16.98 8.58
CA VAL A 269 3.51 -16.42 7.39
C VAL A 269 3.79 -14.94 7.60
N PHE A 270 4.93 -14.46 7.10
CA PHE A 270 5.21 -13.03 7.03
C PHE A 270 4.63 -12.51 5.72
N HIS A 271 3.70 -11.55 5.75
CA HIS A 271 3.13 -11.02 4.53
C HIS A 271 2.61 -9.59 4.69
N THR A 272 2.21 -8.96 3.58
CA THR A 272 1.56 -7.65 3.62
C THR A 272 0.21 -7.70 4.34
N SER A 273 -0.09 -6.68 5.15
CA SER A 273 -1.40 -6.48 5.79
C SER A 273 -2.55 -6.39 4.77
N SER A 274 -2.25 -6.07 3.50
CA SER A 274 -3.25 -5.85 2.47
C SER A 274 -4.09 -7.06 2.09
N LEU A 275 -3.71 -8.25 2.54
CA LEU A 275 -4.37 -9.50 2.21
C LEU A 275 -5.13 -10.12 3.39
N TYR A 276 -5.47 -9.35 4.43
CA TYR A 276 -6.20 -9.89 5.58
C TYR A 276 -7.47 -10.63 5.17
N ASP A 277 -8.35 -10.02 4.38
CA ASP A 277 -9.59 -10.67 3.95
C ASP A 277 -9.29 -11.88 3.06
N THR A 278 -8.27 -11.79 2.21
CA THR A 278 -7.83 -12.91 1.38
C THR A 278 -7.35 -14.10 2.24
N TYR A 279 -6.71 -13.86 3.38
CA TYR A 279 -6.36 -14.92 4.31
C TYR A 279 -7.59 -15.48 5.02
N VAL A 280 -8.45 -14.63 5.58
CA VAL A 280 -9.66 -15.04 6.31
C VAL A 280 -10.59 -15.85 5.40
N ASP A 281 -10.89 -15.35 4.20
CA ASP A 281 -11.84 -15.96 3.27
C ASP A 281 -11.36 -17.33 2.76
N GLN A 282 -10.06 -17.47 2.47
CA GLN A 282 -9.49 -18.71 1.92
C GLN A 282 -9.25 -19.77 3.00
N VAL A 283 -8.97 -19.36 4.24
CA VAL A 283 -8.98 -20.29 5.38
C VAL A 283 -10.40 -20.77 5.65
N GLY A 284 -11.38 -19.87 5.62
CA GLY A 284 -12.77 -20.17 5.94
C GLY A 284 -12.91 -20.70 7.36
N ASP A 285 -13.68 -21.76 7.54
CA ASP A 285 -13.98 -22.32 8.87
C ASP A 285 -12.88 -23.27 9.42
N LYS A 286 -11.71 -23.35 8.77
CA LYS A 286 -10.64 -24.28 9.20
C LYS A 286 -10.01 -23.88 10.53
N PHE A 287 -9.76 -22.58 10.73
CA PHE A 287 -9.21 -21.98 11.95
C PHE A 287 -9.41 -20.46 11.91
N GLU A 288 -9.30 -19.81 13.06
CA GLU A 288 -9.31 -18.35 13.12
C GLU A 288 -7.95 -17.78 12.69
N VAL A 289 -7.95 -16.80 11.79
CA VAL A 289 -6.73 -16.10 11.35
C VAL A 289 -6.45 -14.93 12.29
N GLY A 290 -5.29 -14.96 12.94
CA GLY A 290 -4.78 -13.83 13.72
C GLY A 290 -3.77 -12.98 12.95
N MET A 291 -3.56 -11.74 13.40
CA MET A 291 -2.45 -10.90 12.93
C MET A 291 -1.57 -10.45 14.11
N ALA A 292 -0.27 -10.39 13.86
CA ALA A 292 0.70 -9.79 14.76
C ALA A 292 1.73 -8.95 13.99
N TRP A 293 2.41 -8.08 14.70
CA TRP A 293 3.53 -7.32 14.12
C TRP A 293 4.74 -8.21 13.90
N LEU A 294 5.62 -7.78 12.99
CA LEU A 294 6.96 -8.35 12.94
C LEU A 294 7.68 -8.12 14.27
N PRO A 295 8.61 -9.03 14.63
CA PRO A 295 9.40 -8.86 15.84
C PRO A 295 10.24 -7.58 15.78
N GLY A 296 10.30 -6.89 16.91
CA GLY A 296 11.24 -5.79 17.14
C GLY A 296 12.70 -6.28 17.26
N SER A 297 13.56 -5.36 17.67
CA SER A 297 14.99 -5.60 17.88
C SER A 297 15.25 -6.71 18.92
N ILE A 298 16.42 -7.35 18.85
CA ILE A 298 16.85 -8.38 19.82
C ILE A 298 16.74 -7.90 21.27
N ASP A 299 17.03 -6.63 21.54
CA ASP A 299 16.98 -6.04 22.88
C ASP A 299 15.62 -5.41 23.23
N GLY A 300 14.64 -5.46 22.32
CA GLY A 300 13.30 -4.90 22.52
C GLY A 300 13.27 -3.38 22.65
N THR A 301 14.22 -2.67 22.03
CA THR A 301 14.28 -1.20 22.04
C THR A 301 13.75 -0.55 20.76
N SER A 302 13.69 -1.29 19.65
CA SER A 302 13.17 -0.82 18.36
C SER A 302 12.05 -1.72 17.85
N PHE A 303 10.95 -1.10 17.41
CA PHE A 303 9.76 -1.78 16.84
C PHE A 303 9.29 -1.05 15.57
N LEU A 304 10.24 -0.57 14.78
CA LEU A 304 9.97 0.04 13.49
C LEU A 304 9.27 -0.96 12.59
N SER A 305 8.42 -0.44 11.72
CA SER A 305 7.81 -1.20 10.64
C SER A 305 7.84 -0.37 9.37
N GLU A 306 8.11 -1.02 8.26
CA GLU A 306 8.16 -0.34 6.99
C GLU A 306 6.78 -0.15 6.38
N VAL A 307 6.63 1.00 5.74
CA VAL A 307 5.53 1.28 4.85
C VAL A 307 5.77 0.52 3.54
N GLY A 308 4.73 -0.13 3.04
CA GLY A 308 4.74 -0.73 1.71
C GLY A 308 3.42 -0.50 0.99
N GLY A 309 3.26 -1.21 -0.12
CA GLY A 309 2.10 -1.09 -0.99
C GLY A 309 2.41 -0.26 -2.22
N GLY A 310 1.43 0.53 -2.66
CA GLY A 310 1.45 1.17 -3.96
C GLY A 310 1.04 2.63 -3.89
N ILE A 311 1.69 3.42 -4.74
CA ILE A 311 1.37 4.82 -4.98
C ILE A 311 0.87 4.96 -6.41
N ILE A 312 0.04 5.97 -6.65
CA ILE A 312 -0.41 6.29 -8.00
C ILE A 312 0.45 7.41 -8.56
N ILE A 313 0.97 7.19 -9.77
CA ILE A 313 1.78 8.14 -10.52
C ILE A 313 1.16 8.47 -11.88
N VAL A 314 1.48 9.66 -12.37
CA VAL A 314 1.12 10.14 -13.71
C VAL A 314 2.41 10.36 -14.51
N PRO A 315 2.61 9.70 -15.65
CA PRO A 315 3.81 9.90 -16.46
C PRO A 315 3.88 11.31 -17.05
N GLU A 316 5.03 11.99 -16.93
CA GLU A 316 5.26 13.34 -17.44
C GLU A 316 5.02 13.44 -18.97
N VAL A 317 5.33 12.38 -19.71
CA VAL A 317 5.17 12.36 -21.18
C VAL A 317 3.72 12.14 -21.64
N ALA A 318 2.78 11.88 -20.72
CA ALA A 318 1.36 11.78 -21.06
C ALA A 318 0.84 13.11 -21.61
N SER A 319 -0.17 13.05 -22.49
CA SER A 319 -0.79 14.29 -22.99
C SER A 319 -1.51 15.04 -21.85
N GLN A 320 -1.62 16.37 -21.94
CA GLN A 320 -2.31 17.17 -20.91
C GLN A 320 -3.75 16.66 -20.65
N ARG A 321 -4.46 16.20 -21.69
CA ARG A 321 -5.80 15.61 -21.54
C ARG A 321 -5.77 14.32 -20.70
N GLN A 322 -4.77 13.46 -20.90
CA GLN A 322 -4.58 12.27 -20.08
C GLN A 322 -4.21 12.63 -18.64
N LYS A 323 -3.32 13.62 -18.43
CA LYS A 323 -2.94 14.10 -17.09
C LYS A 323 -4.14 14.66 -16.31
N ASN A 324 -4.99 15.47 -16.96
CA ASN A 324 -6.22 15.99 -16.36
C ASN A 324 -7.19 14.85 -15.97
N ALA A 325 -7.41 13.89 -16.86
CA ALA A 325 -8.26 12.73 -16.59
C ALA A 325 -7.70 11.85 -15.48
N ALA A 326 -6.38 11.67 -15.47
CA ALA A 326 -5.65 10.95 -14.43
C ALA A 326 -5.85 11.58 -13.06
N TRP A 327 -5.72 12.90 -12.97
CA TRP A 327 -5.93 13.63 -11.72
C TRP A 327 -7.34 13.45 -11.15
N GLN A 328 -8.38 13.50 -12.00
CA GLN A 328 -9.75 13.24 -11.54
C GLN A 328 -9.91 11.84 -10.96
N PHE A 329 -9.33 10.83 -11.60
CA PHE A 329 -9.33 9.46 -11.07
C PHE A 329 -8.55 9.34 -9.77
N ILE A 330 -7.38 9.99 -9.66
CA ILE A 330 -6.59 9.99 -8.43
C ILE A 330 -7.39 10.60 -7.27
N MET A 331 -8.04 11.75 -7.47
CA MET A 331 -8.88 12.38 -6.43
C MET A 331 -10.01 11.44 -5.98
N PHE A 332 -10.65 10.73 -6.91
CA PHE A 332 -11.70 9.76 -6.58
C PHE A 332 -11.13 8.58 -5.77
N MET A 333 -10.09 7.92 -6.29
CA MET A 333 -9.49 6.72 -5.68
C MET A 333 -8.89 6.97 -4.30
N THR A 334 -8.45 8.20 -4.06
CA THR A 334 -7.85 8.60 -2.79
C THR A 334 -8.80 9.41 -1.91
N SER A 335 -10.07 9.55 -2.31
CA SER A 335 -11.10 10.19 -1.48
C SER A 335 -11.35 9.40 -0.19
N PRO A 336 -11.80 10.04 0.90
CA PRO A 336 -12.10 9.37 2.18
C PRO A 336 -12.99 8.13 2.04
N GLU A 337 -14.08 8.23 1.27
CA GLU A 337 -15.04 7.12 1.07
C GLU A 337 -14.40 5.94 0.34
N ILE A 338 -13.75 6.20 -0.80
CA ILE A 338 -13.18 5.15 -1.64
C ILE A 338 -11.96 4.50 -0.98
N ASN A 339 -11.13 5.31 -0.30
CA ASN A 339 -10.00 4.80 0.45
C ASN A 339 -10.44 3.91 1.63
N LEU A 340 -11.45 4.31 2.39
CA LEU A 340 -12.00 3.47 3.46
C LEU A 340 -12.67 2.20 2.90
N TYR A 341 -13.40 2.29 1.79
CA TYR A 341 -13.96 1.13 1.12
C TYR A 341 -12.86 0.13 0.74
N TRP A 342 -11.76 0.60 0.14
CA TRP A 342 -10.66 -0.27 -0.24
C TRP A 342 -9.99 -0.92 0.98
N ALA A 343 -9.76 -0.16 2.06
CA ALA A 343 -9.27 -0.70 3.32
C ALA A 343 -10.20 -1.79 3.89
N ASP A 344 -11.51 -1.56 3.84
CA ASP A 344 -12.55 -2.48 4.31
C ASP A 344 -12.67 -3.76 3.47
N LYS A 345 -12.31 -3.75 2.19
CA LYS A 345 -12.39 -4.94 1.32
C LYS A 345 -11.08 -5.71 1.17
N THR A 346 -10.01 -5.23 1.79
CA THR A 346 -8.69 -5.83 1.61
C THR A 346 -7.99 -6.08 2.95
N GLY A 347 -7.55 -5.02 3.61
CA GLY A 347 -6.51 -5.06 4.65
C GLY A 347 -5.43 -3.99 4.43
N TYR A 348 -5.51 -3.22 3.33
CA TYR A 348 -4.80 -1.95 3.23
C TYR A 348 -5.29 -1.00 4.32
N PHE A 349 -4.44 -0.06 4.69
CA PHE A 349 -4.78 0.93 5.70
C PHE A 349 -5.60 2.07 5.09
N PRO A 350 -6.57 2.59 5.85
CA PRO A 350 -7.12 3.89 5.54
C PRO A 350 -6.01 4.94 5.69
N THR A 351 -5.81 5.74 4.65
CA THR A 351 -4.74 6.75 4.56
C THR A 351 -5.25 8.17 4.81
N ARG A 352 -6.57 8.33 4.99
CA ARG A 352 -7.24 9.60 5.20
C ARG A 352 -7.53 9.81 6.69
N GLN A 353 -7.04 10.89 7.27
CA GLN A 353 -7.27 11.21 8.69
C GLN A 353 -8.76 11.47 8.96
N SER A 354 -9.46 12.10 8.02
CA SER A 354 -10.88 12.44 8.10
C SER A 354 -11.83 11.25 8.24
N VAL A 355 -11.39 10.02 7.90
CA VAL A 355 -12.19 8.82 8.15
C VAL A 355 -12.03 8.30 9.57
N MET A 356 -10.96 8.66 10.28
CA MET A 356 -10.69 8.11 11.61
C MET A 356 -11.75 8.59 12.61
N GLY A 357 -12.38 7.64 13.30
CA GLY A 357 -13.43 7.91 14.28
C GLY A 357 -14.82 8.21 13.69
N THR A 358 -15.01 8.07 12.37
CA THR A 358 -16.35 8.05 11.79
C THR A 358 -17.07 6.73 12.11
N PRO A 359 -18.42 6.69 12.09
CA PRO A 359 -19.16 5.44 12.28
C PRO A 359 -18.71 4.33 11.31
N GLU A 360 -18.47 4.66 10.05
CA GLU A 360 -18.04 3.72 9.03
C GLU A 360 -16.67 3.11 9.34
N TYR A 361 -15.76 3.90 9.93
CA TYR A 361 -14.44 3.44 10.35
C TYR A 361 -14.52 2.54 11.59
N GLU A 362 -15.35 2.88 12.57
CA GLU A 362 -15.56 2.01 13.73
C GLU A 362 -16.20 0.67 13.32
N GLU A 363 -17.19 0.68 12.42
CA GLU A 363 -17.78 -0.54 11.87
C GLU A 363 -16.75 -1.39 11.10
N TYR A 364 -15.84 -0.76 10.35
CA TYR A 364 -14.71 -1.43 9.71
C TYR A 364 -13.83 -2.16 10.74
N LEU A 365 -13.46 -1.49 11.84
CA LEU A 365 -12.63 -2.08 12.89
C LEU A 365 -13.35 -3.17 13.69
N GLU A 366 -14.67 -3.07 13.86
CA GLU A 366 -15.48 -4.11 14.49
C GLU A 366 -15.55 -5.38 13.64
N ARG A 367 -15.68 -5.24 12.32
CA ARG A 367 -15.62 -6.39 11.38
C ARG A 367 -14.23 -7.02 11.34
N LYS A 368 -13.17 -6.23 11.62
CA LYS A 368 -11.78 -6.64 11.47
C LYS A 368 -10.97 -6.34 12.75
N PRO A 369 -11.22 -7.08 13.84
CA PRO A 369 -10.57 -6.81 15.12
C PRO A 369 -9.04 -6.93 15.06
N GLU A 370 -8.52 -7.81 14.19
CA GLU A 370 -7.07 -7.95 13.98
C GLU A 370 -6.44 -6.70 13.35
N MET A 371 -7.17 -6.04 12.43
CA MET A 371 -6.74 -4.77 11.83
C MET A 371 -6.72 -3.62 12.84
N LYS A 372 -7.61 -3.63 13.85
CA LYS A 372 -7.60 -2.61 14.92
C LYS A 372 -6.26 -2.57 15.66
N ASN A 373 -5.68 -3.72 15.96
CA ASN A 373 -4.38 -3.79 16.64
C ASN A 373 -3.26 -3.23 15.77
N VAL A 374 -3.31 -3.49 14.46
CA VAL A 374 -2.31 -3.01 13.50
C VAL A 374 -2.50 -1.50 13.25
N VAL A 375 -3.69 -1.02 12.94
CA VAL A 375 -3.92 0.41 12.67
C VAL A 375 -3.74 1.28 13.93
N SER A 376 -4.04 0.77 15.13
CA SER A 376 -3.84 1.56 16.37
C SER A 376 -2.37 1.87 16.68
N MET A 377 -1.45 1.06 16.16
CA MET A 377 0.00 1.25 16.35
C MET A 377 0.67 1.91 15.14
N SER A 378 -0.08 2.19 14.07
CA SER A 378 0.43 2.83 12.87
C SER A 378 0.58 4.35 13.03
N SER A 379 1.01 4.85 14.18
CA SER A 379 1.20 6.29 14.42
C SER A 379 2.23 6.95 13.49
N TRP A 380 2.91 6.17 12.65
CA TRP A 380 3.74 6.59 11.50
C TRP A 380 2.94 6.87 10.21
N ILE A 381 1.63 6.59 10.20
CA ILE A 381 0.65 7.09 9.22
C ILE A 381 0.28 8.55 9.53
N ASN A 382 0.80 9.13 10.61
CA ASN A 382 0.76 10.57 10.88
C ASN A 382 2.13 11.18 10.63
#